data_AF-A0A7W4HH06-F1
#
_entry.id   AF-A0A7W4HH06-F1
#
_cell.length_a   1.000
_cell.length_b   1.000
_cell.length_c   1.000
_cell.angle_alpha   90.00
_cell.angle_beta   90.00
_cell.angle_gamma   90.00
#
_symmetry.space_group_name_H-M   'P 1'
#
loop_
_entity.id
_entity.type
_entity.pdbx_description
1 polymer ?
#
loop_
_entity_poly.entity_id
_entity_poly.type
_entity_poly.pdbx_seq_one_letter_code
_entity_poly.pdbx_strand_id
1 'polypeptide(L)'
;MDKDKKNKDKDEKFIEYWENSMQLGRVKYSLINAILMGIIVFLISNIVYYLFTETTLFQLSMDAFLSFAISYLFSFLFYYIPVWNINSFKYNVVLNKKKKKSKKK
;
A
#
# COMPACT_ATOMS: atom_id res chain seq x y z
N MET A 1 -2.23 -19.14 -24.47
CA MET A 1 -1.67 -17.78 -24.28
C MET A 1 -0.53 -17.90 -23.28
N ASP A 2 0.72 -17.77 -23.74
CA ASP A 2 1.92 -18.09 -22.96
C ASP A 2 2.03 -17.32 -21.64
N LYS A 3 2.36 -18.04 -20.56
CA LYS A 3 2.61 -17.48 -19.21
C LYS A 3 3.65 -16.35 -19.25
N ASP A 4 4.61 -16.43 -20.16
CA ASP A 4 5.67 -15.43 -20.33
C ASP A 4 5.15 -14.10 -20.86
N LYS A 5 4.15 -14.11 -21.75
CA LYS A 5 3.52 -12.89 -22.25
C LYS A 5 2.73 -12.19 -21.14
N LYS A 6 1.95 -12.95 -20.37
CA LYS A 6 1.17 -12.44 -19.23
C LYS A 6 2.04 -11.82 -18.14
N ASN A 7 3.21 -12.39 -17.87
CA ASN A 7 4.14 -11.86 -16.87
C ASN A 7 4.81 -10.56 -17.35
N LYS A 8 5.16 -10.48 -18.65
CA LYS A 8 5.72 -9.27 -19.24
C LYS A 8 4.75 -8.08 -19.16
N ASP A 9 3.48 -8.30 -19.49
CA ASP A 9 2.44 -7.26 -19.43
C ASP A 9 2.20 -6.76 -18.00
N LYS A 10 2.31 -7.64 -16.99
CA LYS A 10 2.21 -7.27 -15.58
C LYS A 10 3.39 -6.42 -15.11
N ASP A 11 4.60 -6.79 -15.52
CA ASP A 11 5.83 -6.06 -15.18
C ASP A 11 5.84 -4.66 -15.81
N GLU A 12 5.32 -4.51 -17.02
CA GLU A 12 5.16 -3.22 -17.71
C GLU A 12 4.17 -2.31 -16.98
N LYS A 13 2.97 -2.81 -16.66
CA LYS A 13 1.97 -2.07 -15.88
C LYS A 13 2.49 -1.66 -14.50
N PHE A 14 3.26 -2.53 -13.85
CA PHE A 14 3.87 -2.22 -12.56
C PHE A 14 4.92 -1.10 -12.67
N ILE A 15 5.79 -1.15 -13.69
CA ILE A 15 6.80 -0.10 -13.93
C ILE A 15 6.12 1.26 -14.12
N GLU A 16 5.15 1.34 -15.02
CA GLU A 16 4.44 2.58 -15.32
C GLU A 16 3.73 3.16 -14.08
N TYR A 17 2.99 2.31 -13.36
CA TYR A 17 2.36 2.71 -12.10
C TYR A 17 3.37 3.21 -11.06
N TRP A 18 4.50 2.50 -10.92
CA TRP A 18 5.49 2.84 -9.91
C TRP A 18 6.28 4.09 -10.25
N GLU A 19 6.60 4.34 -11.53
CA GLU A 19 7.21 5.58 -12.00
C GLU A 19 6.32 6.80 -11.71
N ASN A 20 5.02 6.68 -12.01
CA ASN A 20 4.04 7.71 -11.66
C ASN A 20 3.97 7.92 -10.14
N SER A 21 4.03 6.83 -9.35
CA SER A 21 4.07 6.91 -7.89
C SER A 21 5.34 7.57 -7.36
N MET A 22 6.49 7.36 -8.00
CA MET A 22 7.75 8.01 -7.65
C MET A 22 7.73 9.51 -7.95
N GLN A 23 7.11 9.93 -9.06
CA GLN A 23 6.92 11.34 -9.41
C GLN A 23 6.03 12.08 -8.39
N LEU A 24 4.99 11.43 -7.87
CA LEU A 24 4.17 11.98 -6.78
C LEU A 24 4.98 12.17 -5.50
N GLY A 25 6.00 11.34 -5.29
CA GLY A 25 6.86 11.35 -4.12
C GLY A 25 6.29 10.55 -2.94
N ARG A 26 7.21 10.09 -2.10
CA ARG A 26 6.95 9.16 -1.00
C ARG A 26 5.87 9.63 -0.03
N VAL A 27 5.92 10.90 0.37
CA VAL A 27 4.96 11.48 1.33
C VAL A 27 3.55 11.45 0.76
N LYS A 28 3.33 12.01 -0.44
CA LYS A 28 2.00 12.07 -1.06
C LYS A 28 1.44 10.68 -1.36
N TYR A 29 2.27 9.80 -1.91
CA TYR A 29 1.90 8.40 -2.11
C TYR A 29 1.41 7.76 -0.81
N SER A 30 2.14 7.94 0.28
CA SER A 30 1.79 7.35 1.58
C SER A 30 0.52 7.96 2.15
N LEU A 31 0.33 9.28 2.06
CA LEU A 31 -0.86 9.98 2.52
C LEU A 31 -2.13 9.45 1.84
N ILE A 32 -2.10 9.29 0.52
CA ILE A 32 -3.25 8.83 -0.28
C ILE A 32 -3.60 7.38 0.10
N ASN A 33 -2.61 6.49 0.10
CA ASN A 33 -2.85 5.08 0.39
C ASN A 33 -3.21 4.81 1.85
N ALA A 34 -2.73 5.66 2.76
CA ALA A 34 -3.07 5.58 4.19
C ALA A 34 -4.54 5.85 4.48
N ILE A 35 -5.27 6.57 3.62
CA ILE A 35 -6.70 6.84 3.83
C ILE A 35 -7.47 5.52 3.78
N LEU A 36 -7.34 4.79 2.68
CA LEU A 36 -8.07 3.54 2.47
C LEU A 36 -7.67 2.49 3.53
N MET A 37 -6.38 2.34 3.77
CA MET A 37 -5.89 1.38 4.77
C MET A 37 -6.25 1.79 6.19
N GLY A 38 -6.21 3.09 6.51
CA GLY A 38 -6.61 3.62 7.80
C GLY A 38 -8.07 3.34 8.10
N ILE A 39 -8.95 3.48 7.10
CA ILE A 39 -10.36 3.10 7.20
C ILE A 39 -10.48 1.59 7.46
N ILE A 40 -9.78 0.74 6.72
CA ILE A 40 -9.84 -0.72 6.91
C ILE A 40 -9.37 -1.12 8.31
N VAL A 41 -8.23 -0.61 8.75
CA VAL A 41 -7.66 -0.87 10.07
C VAL A 41 -8.59 -0.38 11.17
N PHE A 42 -9.17 0.81 11.02
CA PHE A 42 -10.14 1.36 11.96
C PHE A 42 -11.38 0.46 12.07
N LEU A 43 -11.97 0.04 10.95
CA LEU A 43 -13.15 -0.83 10.94
C LEU A 43 -12.86 -2.18 11.61
N ILE A 44 -11.74 -2.83 11.26
CA ILE A 44 -11.33 -4.09 11.89
C ILE A 44 -11.13 -3.90 13.39
N SER A 45 -10.48 -2.81 13.81
CA SER A 45 -10.24 -2.54 15.22
C SER A 45 -11.54 -2.36 16.01
N ASN A 46 -12.55 -1.68 15.44
CA ASN A 46 -13.86 -1.53 16.08
C ASN A 46 -14.62 -2.87 16.15
N ILE A 47 -14.55 -3.69 15.10
CA ILE A 47 -15.16 -5.04 15.11
C ILE A 47 -14.49 -5.92 16.17
N VAL A 48 -13.16 -5.92 16.23
CA VAL A 48 -12.39 -6.65 17.24
C VAL A 48 -12.78 -6.19 18.64
N TYR A 49 -12.81 -4.87 18.87
CA TYR A 49 -13.21 -4.31 20.15
C TYR A 49 -14.62 -4.75 20.55
N TYR A 50 -15.60 -4.61 19.65
CA TYR A 50 -16.98 -5.07 19.84
C TYR A 50 -17.07 -6.53 20.28
N LEU A 51 -16.32 -7.42 19.63
CA LEU A 51 -16.33 -8.85 19.93
C LEU A 51 -15.72 -9.19 21.30
N PHE A 52 -14.81 -8.37 21.82
CA PHE A 52 -14.14 -8.60 23.10
C PHE A 52 -14.80 -7.93 24.29
N THR A 53 -15.52 -6.82 24.07
CA THR A 53 -16.14 -6.02 25.15
C THR A 53 -17.66 -6.06 25.16
N GLU A 54 -18.30 -6.61 24.11
CA GLU A 54 -19.76 -6.60 23.91
C GLU A 54 -20.41 -5.21 23.95
N THR A 55 -19.62 -4.14 23.81
CA THR A 55 -20.09 -2.75 23.80
C THR A 55 -20.69 -2.36 22.44
N THR A 56 -21.08 -1.10 22.22
CA THR A 56 -21.59 -0.66 20.90
C THR A 56 -20.52 -0.65 19.81
N LEU A 57 -20.88 -1.08 18.59
CA LEU A 57 -19.95 -1.24 17.45
C LEU A 57 -19.40 0.09 16.91
N PHE A 58 -20.20 1.16 16.93
CA PHE A 58 -19.75 2.52 16.62
C PHE A 58 -20.32 3.49 17.63
N GLN A 59 -19.45 4.28 18.24
CA GLN A 59 -19.84 5.42 19.05
C GLN A 59 -19.07 6.65 18.53
N LEU A 60 -19.79 7.62 17.98
CA LEU A 60 -19.19 8.86 17.52
C LEU A 60 -18.70 9.64 18.76
N SER A 61 -17.41 9.50 19.04
CA SER A 61 -16.76 9.95 20.27
C SER A 61 -15.35 10.45 19.97
N MET A 62 -14.76 11.17 20.91
CA MET A 62 -13.35 11.56 20.81
C MET A 62 -12.43 10.34 20.74
N ASP A 63 -12.77 9.25 21.41
CA ASP A 63 -11.98 8.01 21.39
C ASP A 63 -12.03 7.35 20.01
N ALA A 64 -13.19 7.35 19.34
CA ALA A 64 -13.31 6.88 17.97
C ALA A 64 -12.52 7.74 16.98
N PHE A 65 -12.51 9.06 17.15
CA PHE A 65 -11.67 9.96 16.35
C PHE A 65 -10.18 9.70 16.56
N LEU A 66 -9.74 9.57 17.81
CA LEU A 66 -8.34 9.27 18.15
C LEU A 66 -7.92 7.90 17.59
N SER A 67 -8.78 6.89 17.72
CA SER A 67 -8.56 5.55 17.15
C SER A 67 -8.40 5.59 15.63
N PHE A 68 -9.24 6.39 14.94
CA PHE A 68 -9.11 6.61 13.50
C PHE A 68 -7.80 7.31 13.15
N ALA A 69 -7.43 8.38 13.88
CA ALA A 69 -6.20 9.12 13.65
C ALA A 69 -4.95 8.25 13.83
N ILE A 70 -4.94 7.40 14.86
CA ILE A 70 -3.88 6.42 15.12
C ILE A 70 -3.82 5.36 14.01
N SER A 71 -4.98 4.83 13.60
CA SER A 71 -5.08 3.86 12.49
C SER A 71 -4.55 4.45 11.18
N TYR A 72 -4.86 5.71 10.90
CA TYR A 72 -4.34 6.45 9.76
C TYR A 72 -2.84 6.65 9.85
N LEU A 73 -2.32 7.06 11.02
CA LEU A 73 -0.89 7.27 11.23
C LEU A 73 -0.08 5.97 11.04
N PHE A 74 -0.55 4.86 11.60
CA PHE A 74 0.08 3.56 11.39
C PHE A 74 0.05 3.15 9.91
N SER A 75 -1.09 3.38 9.24
CA SER A 75 -1.21 3.12 7.80
C SER A 75 -0.26 3.99 6.99
N PHE A 76 -0.10 5.26 7.34
CA PHE A 76 0.87 6.17 6.73
C PHE A 76 2.29 5.64 6.90
N LEU A 77 2.70 5.27 8.11
CA LEU A 77 4.04 4.73 8.37
C LEU A 77 4.28 3.42 7.62
N PHE A 78 3.26 2.57 7.52
CA PHE A 78 3.32 1.33 6.74
C PHE A 78 3.51 1.59 5.24
N TYR A 79 2.77 2.53 4.65
CA TYR A 79 3.00 2.87 3.25
C TYR A 79 4.32 3.60 3.02
N TYR A 80 4.70 4.45 3.99
CA TYR A 80 5.91 5.24 3.92
C TYR A 80 7.13 4.35 3.96
N ILE A 81 7.26 3.44 4.94
CA ILE A 81 8.48 2.65 5.14
C ILE A 81 8.44 1.35 4.33
N PRO A 82 7.74 0.29 4.78
CA PRO A 82 7.87 -1.03 4.16
C PRO A 82 7.34 -1.07 2.73
N VAL A 83 6.14 -0.55 2.44
CA VAL A 83 5.55 -0.67 1.09
C VAL A 83 6.40 0.06 0.05
N TRP A 84 6.83 1.29 0.36
CA TRP A 84 7.72 2.04 -0.52
C TRP A 84 9.00 1.27 -0.81
N ASN A 85 9.68 0.77 0.23
CA ASN A 85 10.94 0.06 0.08
C ASN A 85 10.79 -1.24 -0.73
N ILE A 86 9.73 -2.01 -0.47
CA ILE A 86 9.43 -3.25 -1.21
C ILE A 86 9.18 -2.95 -2.69
N ASN A 87 8.39 -1.92 -2.99
CA ASN A 87 8.08 -1.54 -4.36
C ASN A 87 9.31 -0.99 -5.10
N SER A 88 10.13 -0.14 -4.45
CA SER A 88 11.41 0.32 -5.00
C SER A 88 12.36 -0.84 -5.29
N PHE A 89 12.45 -1.82 -4.38
CA PHE A 89 13.27 -3.01 -4.59
C PHE A 89 12.77 -3.83 -5.79
N LYS A 90 11.46 -4.12 -5.82
CA LYS A 90 10.83 -4.84 -6.94
C LYS A 90 11.07 -4.12 -8.27
N TYR A 91 10.93 -2.80 -8.29
CA TYR A 91 11.19 -1.97 -9.47
C TYR A 91 12.62 -2.15 -10.00
N ASN A 92 13.62 -2.07 -9.13
CA ASN A 92 15.01 -2.29 -9.50
C ASN A 92 15.26 -3.71 -10.05
N VAL A 93 14.63 -4.73 -9.44
CA VAL A 93 14.72 -6.11 -9.92
C VAL A 93 14.12 -6.26 -11.32
N VAL A 94 12.93 -5.71 -11.57
CA VAL A 94 12.24 -5.80 -12.86
C VAL A 94 13.00 -5.03 -13.94
N LEU A 95 13.49 -3.82 -13.65
CA LEU A 95 14.33 -3.04 -14.57
C LEU A 95 15.61 -3.79 -14.96
N ASN A 96 16.33 -4.35 -13.98
CA ASN A 96 17.55 -5.10 -14.24
C ASN A 96 17.30 -6.35 -15.10
N LYS A 97 16.17 -7.04 -14.89
CA LYS A 97 15.74 -8.15 -15.76
C LYS A 97 15.49 -7.67 -17.20
N LYS A 98 14.81 -6.53 -17.41
CA LYS A 98 14.61 -5.95 -18.74
C LYS A 98 15.92 -5.60 -19.44
N LYS A 99 16.85 -4.92 -18.74
CA LYS A 99 18.18 -4.55 -19.27
C LYS A 99 18.98 -5.79 -19.69
N LYS A 100 19.01 -6.84 -18.86
CA LYS A 100 19.70 -8.11 -19.19
C LYS A 100 19.09 -8.83 -20.39
N LYS A 101 17.76 -8.81 -20.56
CA LYS A 101 17.10 -9.38 -21.74
C LYS A 101 17.41 -8.58 -23.02
N SER A 102 17.50 -7.26 -22.92
CA SER A 102 17.85 -6.39 -24.06
C SER A 102 19.27 -6.61 -24.56
N LYS A 103 20.25 -6.86 -23.67
CA LYS A 103 21.66 -7.11 -24.04
C LYS A 103 21.91 -8.48 -24.68
N LYS A 104 20.95 -9.41 -24.59
CA LYS A 104 21.04 -10.76 -25.17
C LYS A 104 20.36 -10.87 -26.55
N LYS A 105 19.67 -9.82 -26.98
CA LYS A 105 19.13 -9.66 -28.33
C LYS A 105 20.13 -8.85 -29.16
#